data_AF-A0AAP9ABB3-F1
#
_entry.id   AF-A0AAP9ABB3-F1
#
_cell.length_a   1.000
_cell.length_b   1.000
_cell.length_c   1.000
_cell.angle_alpha   90.00
_cell.angle_beta   90.00
_cell.angle_gamma   90.00
#
_symmetry.space_group_name_H-M   'P 1'
#
loop_
_entity.id
_entity.type
_entity.pdbx_description
1 polymer ?
#
loop_
_entity_poly.entity_id
_entity_poly.type
_entity_poly.pdbx_seq_one_letter_code
_entity_poly.pdbx_strand_id
1 'polypeptide(L)'
;MKVDESVIRDKLAENLDILEEGLTLEKTEKFLPNPEGTRSFVDILARDKNGKYVLIELKKTNAAARQAIHEILKYIEGIKLNLGLKEDELRILIVSTEWKELLIPFSSLVARVNFRLSGIQLTVDTSGNPTHAKPVTPAPVRSDRLFSSQHHLIRYQSLENLRIGTEQYIASCAAKGIKDYVLIQLSAAQGRPELDRRKKYEKLTKLFEQLGPARTYDDYIKRVPLMPYMLYFAMVELDLEYCLMQLETLLEGDALEEWRDTLKYTENNEQLLHDAHEQIMAAPPEVPYDDHEMGYPAKFAEKRFHDEWEIMDVLKFGALAHNDLLVKETLVSELCGDQGNTRQHYKKTLSGEDTRYLATTREEIRKCLIHNPQWTEQINRTFAEIEKQNNINKISIYIFNPNHILLSLYKTLTPEDEANFLPHFSIQVDTQTTTTEYIGRLTDTHKTPSMKSIVNNHFEGKIVNLLAPLNWGGLDENDAFIVRSSGLSYETYSRTIEAGTERCKKLTSLGFEECDPEEYKDTLSEYSSRNADFLRDIIGIYSKHWDGTIVTYDQNDEYHFLS
;
A
#
# COMPACT_ATOMS: atom_id res chain seq x y z
N MET A 1 -36.56 -32.26 24.13
CA MET A 1 -35.23 -32.69 24.58
C MET A 1 -34.18 -31.94 23.78
N LYS A 2 -33.17 -31.37 24.43
CA LYS A 2 -32.03 -30.75 23.73
C LYS A 2 -31.12 -31.91 23.30
N VAL A 3 -31.04 -32.19 22.00
CA VAL A 3 -30.13 -33.21 21.42
C VAL A 3 -28.68 -32.91 21.84
N ASP A 4 -27.84 -33.90 22.08
CA ASP A 4 -26.43 -33.66 22.42
C ASP A 4 -25.56 -33.45 21.16
N GLU A 5 -24.42 -32.78 21.28
CA GLU A 5 -23.47 -32.56 20.17
C GLU A 5 -22.91 -33.89 19.65
N SER A 6 -22.64 -34.84 20.56
CA SER A 6 -22.24 -36.21 20.26
C SER A 6 -23.21 -36.93 19.32
N VAL A 7 -24.52 -36.79 19.55
CA VAL A 7 -25.57 -37.40 18.71
C VAL A 7 -25.56 -36.83 17.31
N ILE A 8 -25.34 -35.53 17.17
CA ILE A 8 -25.27 -34.88 15.86
C ILE A 8 -24.01 -35.32 15.12
N ARG A 9 -22.86 -35.40 15.81
CA ARG A 9 -21.60 -35.88 15.25
C ARG A 9 -21.74 -37.30 14.71
N ASP A 10 -22.27 -38.22 15.51
CA ASP A 10 -22.36 -39.62 15.11
C ASP A 10 -23.28 -39.78 13.88
N LYS A 11 -24.40 -39.04 13.85
CA LYS A 11 -25.30 -39.00 12.68
C LYS A 11 -24.69 -38.32 11.46
N LEU A 12 -23.84 -37.31 11.66
CA LEU A 12 -23.12 -36.65 10.58
C LEU A 12 -22.04 -37.58 10.00
N ALA A 13 -21.36 -38.36 10.85
CA ALA A 13 -20.36 -39.34 10.43
C ALA A 13 -20.95 -40.46 9.55
N GLU A 14 -22.24 -40.78 9.71
CA GLU A 14 -22.95 -41.73 8.84
C GLU A 14 -23.22 -41.18 7.43
N ASN A 15 -23.22 -39.85 7.24
CA ASN A 15 -23.50 -39.22 5.94
C ASN A 15 -22.70 -37.92 5.77
N LEU A 16 -21.39 -38.04 5.55
CA LEU A 16 -20.52 -36.88 5.33
C LEU A 16 -20.71 -36.20 3.97
N ASP A 17 -21.33 -36.88 3.00
CA ASP A 17 -21.65 -36.32 1.68
C ASP A 17 -22.56 -35.09 1.76
N ILE A 18 -23.30 -34.91 2.87
CA ILE A 18 -24.08 -33.69 3.11
C ILE A 18 -23.20 -32.45 3.21
N LEU A 19 -21.95 -32.58 3.66
CA LEU A 19 -21.01 -31.47 3.80
C LEU A 19 -20.29 -31.21 2.47
N GLU A 20 -19.81 -32.28 1.83
CA GLU A 20 -19.08 -32.26 0.57
C GLU A 20 -19.08 -33.66 -0.05
N GLU A 21 -19.36 -33.75 -1.35
CA GLU A 21 -19.38 -35.00 -2.10
C GLU A 21 -18.02 -35.73 -2.05
N GLY A 22 -18.06 -37.01 -1.69
CA GLY A 22 -16.89 -37.89 -1.71
C GLY A 22 -16.05 -37.84 -0.43
N LEU A 23 -16.60 -37.30 0.67
CA LEU A 23 -16.00 -37.42 1.99
C LEU A 23 -16.23 -38.82 2.56
N THR A 24 -15.14 -39.47 2.97
CA THR A 24 -15.18 -40.80 3.58
C THR A 24 -14.70 -40.76 5.02
N LEU A 25 -15.46 -41.38 5.93
CA LEU A 25 -15.14 -41.40 7.37
C LEU A 25 -13.91 -42.27 7.64
N GLU A 26 -12.94 -41.72 8.35
CA GLU A 26 -11.80 -42.48 8.89
C GLU A 26 -12.03 -42.85 10.35
N LYS A 27 -12.39 -41.87 11.19
CA LYS A 27 -12.59 -42.08 12.62
C LYS A 27 -13.35 -40.92 13.28
N THR A 28 -14.24 -41.23 14.21
CA THR A 28 -14.81 -40.25 15.16
C THR A 28 -13.99 -40.17 16.45
N GLU A 29 -14.00 -39.00 17.10
CA GLU A 29 -13.26 -38.74 18.36
C GLU A 29 -11.79 -39.18 18.28
N LYS A 30 -11.09 -38.79 17.19
CA LYS A 30 -9.69 -39.15 16.99
C LYS A 30 -8.84 -38.45 18.06
N PHE A 31 -8.34 -39.24 19.00
CA PHE A 31 -7.38 -38.78 19.99
C PHE A 31 -6.03 -38.42 19.34
N LEU A 32 -5.54 -37.22 19.66
CA LEU A 32 -4.25 -36.68 19.29
C LEU A 32 -3.49 -36.32 20.57
N PRO A 33 -2.60 -37.21 21.07
CA PRO A 33 -1.80 -36.90 22.25
C PRO A 33 -0.76 -35.83 21.94
N ASN A 34 -0.60 -34.87 22.86
CA ASN A 34 0.51 -33.93 22.84
C ASN A 34 1.30 -34.03 24.17
N PRO A 35 2.57 -34.45 24.16
CA PRO A 35 3.42 -34.55 25.35
C PRO A 35 3.55 -33.23 26.13
N GLU A 36 3.43 -32.09 25.46
CA GLU A 36 3.57 -30.75 26.04
C GLU A 36 2.26 -30.22 26.68
N GLY A 37 1.25 -31.08 26.85
CA GLY A 37 0.16 -30.85 27.81
C GLY A 37 -1.26 -30.72 27.24
N THR A 38 -1.46 -30.75 25.92
CA THR A 38 -2.81 -30.76 25.35
C THR A 38 -3.29 -32.18 25.03
N ARG A 39 -4.51 -32.50 25.45
CA ARG A 39 -5.25 -33.68 24.97
C ARG A 39 -6.33 -33.17 24.03
N SER A 40 -6.25 -33.59 22.78
CA SER A 40 -7.17 -33.11 21.75
C SER A 40 -7.89 -34.29 21.12
N PHE A 41 -9.18 -34.13 20.88
CA PHE A 41 -10.01 -35.10 20.19
C PHE A 41 -10.62 -34.39 19.00
N VAL A 42 -10.31 -34.84 17.79
CA VAL A 42 -10.99 -34.35 16.58
C VAL A 42 -12.35 -35.03 16.51
N ASP A 43 -13.43 -34.25 16.39
CA ASP A 43 -14.79 -34.81 16.34
C ASP A 43 -14.93 -35.85 15.22
N ILE A 44 -14.56 -35.48 14.00
CA ILE A 44 -14.53 -36.40 12.86
C ILE A 44 -13.25 -36.19 12.04
N LEU A 45 -12.51 -37.28 11.85
CA LEU A 45 -11.44 -37.42 10.86
C LEU A 45 -12.01 -38.13 9.63
N ALA A 46 -11.79 -37.55 8.45
CA ALA A 46 -12.24 -38.07 7.18
C ALA A 46 -11.16 -37.94 6.09
N ARG A 47 -11.42 -38.49 4.91
CA ARG A 47 -10.68 -38.24 3.67
C ARG A 47 -11.57 -37.65 2.59
N ASP A 48 -11.03 -36.71 1.82
CA ASP A 48 -11.69 -36.23 0.62
C ASP A 48 -11.44 -37.13 -0.60
N LYS A 49 -12.12 -36.82 -1.71
CA LYS A 49 -12.00 -37.54 -2.98
C LYS A 49 -10.57 -37.60 -3.57
N ASN A 50 -9.68 -36.70 -3.14
CA ASN A 50 -8.29 -36.68 -3.56
C ASN A 50 -7.35 -37.37 -2.54
N GLY A 51 -7.91 -37.97 -1.50
CA GLY A 51 -7.18 -38.68 -0.45
C GLY A 51 -6.56 -37.78 0.62
N LYS A 52 -6.86 -36.47 0.64
CA LYS A 52 -6.39 -35.54 1.68
C LYS A 52 -7.15 -35.75 2.98
N TYR A 53 -6.48 -35.52 4.10
CA TYR A 53 -7.13 -35.60 5.41
C TYR A 53 -8.04 -34.40 5.63
N VAL A 54 -9.22 -34.66 6.16
CA VAL A 54 -10.23 -33.64 6.50
C VAL A 54 -10.56 -33.74 7.97
N LEU A 55 -10.28 -32.67 8.71
CA LEU A 55 -10.68 -32.51 10.10
C LEU A 55 -11.98 -31.75 10.15
N ILE A 56 -12.96 -32.31 10.83
CA ILE A 56 -14.27 -31.70 10.98
C ILE A 56 -14.47 -31.44 12.46
N GLU A 57 -14.61 -30.16 12.81
CA GLU A 57 -14.94 -29.70 14.15
C GLU A 57 -16.41 -29.31 14.19
N LEU A 58 -17.21 -29.99 15.02
CA LEU A 58 -18.65 -29.76 15.12
C LEU A 58 -18.96 -28.87 16.33
N LYS A 59 -19.84 -27.87 16.13
CA LYS A 59 -20.36 -27.05 17.22
C LYS A 59 -21.87 -26.85 17.15
N LYS A 60 -22.53 -27.05 18.28
CA LYS A 60 -23.98 -26.93 18.39
C LYS A 60 -24.46 -25.62 19.02
N THR A 61 -23.61 -24.93 19.77
CA THR A 61 -24.04 -23.74 20.55
C THR A 61 -23.09 -22.57 20.36
N ASN A 62 -23.59 -21.35 20.51
CA ASN A 62 -22.76 -20.14 20.49
C ASN A 62 -21.61 -20.21 21.50
N ALA A 63 -21.85 -20.72 22.71
CA ALA A 63 -20.81 -20.88 23.73
C ALA A 63 -19.68 -21.84 23.29
N ALA A 64 -20.04 -22.97 22.68
CA ALA A 64 -19.07 -23.93 22.16
C ALA A 64 -18.37 -23.40 20.90
N ALA A 65 -19.09 -22.66 20.05
CA ALA A 65 -18.55 -22.09 18.82
C ALA A 65 -17.35 -21.16 19.09
N ARG A 66 -17.33 -20.43 20.22
CA ARG A 66 -16.17 -19.62 20.66
C ARG A 66 -14.89 -20.43 20.85
N GLN A 67 -14.99 -21.73 21.13
CA GLN A 67 -13.84 -22.60 21.38
C GLN A 67 -13.31 -23.27 20.11
N ALA A 68 -14.09 -23.32 19.03
CA ALA A 68 -13.75 -24.04 17.80
C ALA A 68 -12.37 -23.66 17.23
N ILE A 69 -12.02 -22.37 17.27
CA ILE A 69 -10.73 -21.88 16.77
C ILE A 69 -9.57 -22.40 17.62
N HIS A 70 -9.72 -22.44 18.95
CA HIS A 70 -8.69 -23.00 19.81
C HIS A 70 -8.51 -24.51 19.57
N GLU A 71 -9.61 -25.24 19.33
CA GLU A 71 -9.56 -26.65 18.96
C GLU A 71 -8.79 -26.88 17.65
N ILE A 72 -9.08 -26.10 16.62
CA ILE A 72 -8.38 -26.16 15.33
C ILE A 72 -6.87 -25.95 15.48
N LEU A 73 -6.45 -24.91 16.23
CA LEU A 73 -5.04 -24.64 16.46
C LEU A 73 -4.34 -25.80 17.17
N LYS A 74 -5.02 -26.48 18.11
CA LYS A 74 -4.49 -27.69 18.74
C LYS A 74 -4.41 -28.86 17.77
N TYR A 75 -5.40 -29.05 16.89
CA TYR A 75 -5.42 -30.18 15.96
C TYR A 75 -4.31 -30.11 14.93
N ILE A 76 -3.98 -28.91 14.45
CA ILE A 76 -2.89 -28.71 13.47
C ILE A 76 -1.58 -29.23 14.05
N GLU A 77 -1.23 -28.82 15.26
CA GLU A 77 -0.01 -29.27 15.93
C GLU A 77 -0.09 -30.75 16.32
N GLY A 78 -1.24 -31.20 16.82
CA GLY A 78 -1.45 -32.60 17.18
C GLY A 78 -1.30 -33.56 15.99
N ILE A 79 -1.79 -33.20 14.81
CA ILE A 79 -1.68 -34.03 13.61
C ILE A 79 -0.29 -34.02 13.03
N LYS A 80 0.37 -32.86 12.98
CA LYS A 80 1.78 -32.78 12.55
C LYS A 80 2.65 -33.70 13.42
N LEU A 81 2.44 -33.68 14.74
CA LEU A 81 3.17 -34.51 15.68
C LEU A 81 2.89 -36.01 15.54
N ASN A 82 1.60 -36.39 15.41
CA ASN A 82 1.20 -37.79 15.48
C ASN A 82 1.17 -38.51 14.12
N LEU A 83 1.01 -37.78 13.02
CA LEU A 83 0.87 -38.35 11.67
C LEU A 83 1.92 -37.82 10.68
N GLY A 84 2.72 -36.82 11.04
CA GLY A 84 3.75 -36.26 10.18
C GLY A 84 3.21 -35.54 8.94
N LEU A 85 1.94 -35.13 8.95
CA LEU A 85 1.30 -34.49 7.80
C LEU A 85 1.81 -33.07 7.56
N LYS A 86 1.86 -32.70 6.27
CA LYS A 86 2.08 -31.33 5.82
C LYS A 86 0.75 -30.57 5.75
N GLU A 87 0.83 -29.23 5.72
CA GLU A 87 -0.36 -28.38 5.67
C GLU A 87 -1.15 -28.52 4.36
N ASP A 88 -0.49 -28.84 3.25
CA ASP A 88 -1.12 -29.06 1.94
C ASP A 88 -1.83 -30.42 1.81
N GLU A 89 -1.58 -31.34 2.74
CA GLU A 89 -2.23 -32.65 2.88
C GLU A 89 -3.48 -32.59 3.79
N LEU A 90 -3.73 -31.42 4.40
CA LEU A 90 -4.78 -31.20 5.41
C LEU A 90 -5.85 -30.22 4.92
N ARG A 91 -7.10 -30.51 5.28
CA ARG A 91 -8.24 -29.61 5.17
C ARG A 91 -8.99 -29.58 6.49
N ILE A 92 -9.55 -28.43 6.85
CA ILE A 92 -10.28 -28.25 8.09
C ILE A 92 -11.66 -27.67 7.78
N LEU A 93 -12.70 -28.30 8.30
CA LEU A 93 -14.09 -27.86 8.23
C LEU A 93 -14.56 -27.51 9.65
N ILE A 94 -15.02 -26.27 9.85
CA ILE A 94 -15.83 -25.93 11.03
C ILE A 94 -17.28 -26.09 10.63
N VAL A 95 -17.96 -27.05 11.25
CA VAL A 95 -19.39 -27.30 11.04
C VAL A 95 -20.12 -26.80 12.27
N SER A 96 -20.99 -25.81 12.11
CA SER A 96 -21.74 -25.26 13.24
C SER A 96 -23.20 -25.01 12.91
N THR A 97 -24.09 -25.25 13.88
CA THR A 97 -25.49 -24.80 13.79
C THR A 97 -25.65 -23.32 14.13
N GLU A 98 -24.63 -22.68 14.70
CA GLU A 98 -24.65 -21.29 15.17
C GLU A 98 -23.37 -20.54 14.73
N TRP A 99 -23.52 -19.43 14.01
CA TRP A 99 -22.38 -18.68 13.46
C TRP A 99 -22.23 -17.25 13.98
N LYS A 100 -23.20 -16.75 14.76
CA LYS A 100 -23.27 -15.34 15.17
C LYS A 100 -21.98 -14.85 15.87
N GLU A 101 -21.41 -15.66 16.75
CA GLU A 101 -20.18 -15.32 17.49
C GLU A 101 -18.91 -15.96 16.91
N LEU A 102 -19.06 -16.81 15.88
CA LEU A 102 -17.95 -17.51 15.23
C LEU A 102 -17.53 -16.85 13.92
N LEU A 103 -18.44 -16.17 13.22
CA LEU A 103 -18.19 -15.62 11.88
C LEU A 103 -16.97 -14.69 11.84
N ILE A 104 -16.88 -13.70 12.72
CA ILE A 104 -15.76 -12.74 12.71
C ILE A 104 -14.43 -13.43 13.07
N PRO A 105 -14.32 -14.20 14.17
CA PRO A 105 -13.10 -14.94 14.46
C PRO A 105 -12.70 -15.93 13.36
N PHE A 106 -13.65 -16.66 12.77
CA PHE A 106 -13.42 -17.57 11.64
C PHE A 106 -12.85 -16.83 10.45
N SER A 107 -13.48 -15.72 10.06
CA SER A 107 -13.05 -14.93 8.90
C SER A 107 -11.63 -14.38 9.11
N SER A 108 -11.35 -13.90 10.33
CA SER A 108 -10.02 -13.45 10.71
C SER A 108 -8.98 -14.55 10.70
N LEU A 109 -9.34 -15.79 11.03
CA LEU A 109 -8.43 -16.93 10.98
C LEU A 109 -8.16 -17.35 9.54
N VAL A 110 -9.22 -17.47 8.72
CA VAL A 110 -9.12 -17.79 7.28
C VAL A 110 -8.17 -16.83 6.57
N ALA A 111 -8.23 -15.54 6.88
CA ALA A 111 -7.36 -14.52 6.28
C ALA A 111 -5.88 -14.60 6.68
N ARG A 112 -5.53 -15.41 7.70
CA ARG A 112 -4.17 -15.42 8.31
C ARG A 112 -3.49 -16.78 8.30
N VAL A 113 -4.17 -17.84 7.86
CA VAL A 113 -3.64 -19.20 7.85
C VAL A 113 -3.34 -19.67 6.44
N ASN A 114 -2.32 -20.53 6.31
CA ASN A 114 -1.89 -21.07 5.02
C ASN A 114 -2.52 -22.43 4.68
N PHE A 115 -3.27 -23.04 5.60
CA PHE A 115 -3.99 -24.29 5.38
C PHE A 115 -5.44 -24.02 4.96
N ARG A 116 -6.05 -25.01 4.29
CA ARG A 116 -7.42 -24.87 3.79
C ARG A 116 -8.44 -25.00 4.92
N LEU A 117 -9.01 -23.88 5.33
CA LEU A 117 -10.07 -23.78 6.34
C LEU A 117 -11.40 -23.38 5.68
N SER A 118 -12.49 -24.07 6.01
CA SER A 118 -13.83 -23.77 5.47
C SER A 118 -14.90 -23.87 6.55
N GLY A 119 -15.95 -23.06 6.42
CA GLY A 119 -17.06 -23.00 7.35
C GLY A 119 -18.33 -23.58 6.72
N ILE A 120 -19.10 -24.35 7.50
CA ILE A 120 -20.38 -24.92 7.09
C ILE A 120 -21.44 -24.63 8.16
N GLN A 121 -22.54 -24.02 7.74
CA GLN A 121 -23.76 -23.88 8.53
C GLN A 121 -24.57 -25.17 8.40
N LEU A 122 -24.65 -25.93 9.49
CA LEU A 122 -25.44 -27.15 9.57
C LEU A 122 -26.84 -26.84 10.08
N THR A 123 -27.85 -27.45 9.46
CA THR A 123 -29.22 -27.49 9.97
C THR A 123 -29.51 -28.91 10.43
N VAL A 124 -30.08 -29.04 11.64
CA VAL A 124 -30.42 -30.33 12.23
C VAL A 124 -31.88 -30.36 12.64
N ASP A 125 -32.53 -31.51 12.51
CA ASP A 125 -33.90 -31.70 12.98
C ASP A 125 -33.98 -31.87 14.51
N THR A 126 -35.20 -32.05 15.03
CA THR A 126 -35.46 -32.26 16.47
C THR A 126 -34.83 -33.53 17.03
N SER A 127 -34.46 -34.47 16.17
CA SER A 127 -33.82 -35.74 16.50
C SER A 127 -32.29 -35.68 16.35
N GLY A 128 -31.73 -34.56 15.88
CA GLY A 128 -30.30 -34.40 15.63
C GLY A 128 -29.81 -34.87 14.27
N ASN A 129 -30.71 -35.22 13.34
CA ASN A 129 -30.30 -35.61 12.00
C ASN A 129 -29.86 -34.36 11.21
N PRO A 130 -28.69 -34.38 10.56
CA PRO A 130 -28.31 -33.37 9.59
C PRO A 130 -29.31 -33.34 8.42
N THR A 131 -29.95 -32.20 8.17
CA THR A 131 -30.93 -32.05 7.09
C THR A 131 -30.43 -31.18 5.95
N HIS A 132 -29.59 -30.20 6.25
CA HIS A 132 -29.05 -29.29 5.25
C HIS A 132 -27.70 -28.75 5.71
N ALA A 133 -26.80 -28.50 4.76
CA ALA A 133 -25.52 -27.88 4.99
C ALA A 133 -25.31 -26.79 3.95
N LYS A 134 -24.86 -25.61 4.39
CA LYS A 134 -24.56 -24.49 3.51
C LYS A 134 -23.16 -23.95 3.82
N PRO A 135 -22.30 -23.71 2.81
CA PRO A 135 -21.02 -23.04 3.02
C PRO A 135 -21.22 -21.66 3.66
N VAL A 136 -20.34 -21.30 4.58
CA VAL A 136 -20.27 -19.97 5.18
C VAL A 136 -19.20 -19.16 4.47
N THR A 137 -19.62 -18.06 3.87
CA THR A 137 -18.71 -17.07 3.30
C THR A 137 -18.06 -16.29 4.45
N PRO A 138 -16.73 -16.21 4.51
CA PRO A 138 -16.05 -15.32 5.44
C PRO A 138 -16.58 -13.88 5.30
N ALA A 139 -16.79 -13.21 6.44
CA ALA A 139 -17.06 -11.79 6.46
C ALA A 139 -15.78 -11.01 6.07
N PRO A 140 -15.90 -9.85 5.43
CA PRO A 140 -14.76 -8.96 5.20
C PRO A 140 -14.03 -8.67 6.51
N VAL A 141 -12.73 -8.97 6.53
CA VAL A 141 -11.87 -8.64 7.67
C VAL A 141 -11.28 -7.27 7.40
N ARG A 142 -11.27 -6.39 8.41
CA ARG A 142 -10.63 -5.10 8.27
C ARG A 142 -9.12 -5.31 8.11
N SER A 143 -8.58 -4.75 7.03
CA SER A 143 -7.14 -4.57 6.83
C SER A 143 -6.58 -3.62 7.87
N ASP A 144 -5.25 -3.59 7.99
CA ASP A 144 -4.58 -2.52 8.73
C ASP A 144 -4.95 -1.16 8.14
N ARG A 145 -4.85 -0.11 8.96
CA ARG A 145 -5.14 1.25 8.52
C ARG A 145 -4.18 1.64 7.41
N LEU A 146 -4.72 1.89 6.22
CA LEU A 146 -4.02 2.46 5.08
C LEU A 146 -4.79 3.67 4.59
N PHE A 147 -4.14 4.82 4.41
CA PHE A 147 -4.79 5.97 3.78
C PHE A 147 -4.80 5.78 2.26
N SER A 148 -5.93 6.13 1.62
CA SER A 148 -6.04 6.19 0.16
C SER A 148 -4.95 7.10 -0.42
N SER A 149 -4.48 6.81 -1.63
CA SER A 149 -3.54 7.70 -2.33
C SER A 149 -4.18 9.02 -2.77
N GLN A 150 -5.52 9.10 -2.73
CA GLN A 150 -6.28 10.30 -3.08
C GLN A 150 -6.57 11.16 -1.86
N HIS A 151 -6.06 12.38 -1.89
CA HIS A 151 -6.27 13.38 -0.86
C HIS A 151 -6.83 14.66 -1.47
N HIS A 152 -7.37 15.55 -0.65
CA HIS A 152 -7.88 16.83 -1.12
C HIS A 152 -7.19 17.97 -0.35
N LEU A 153 -6.82 19.03 -1.09
CA LEU A 153 -6.27 20.27 -0.54
C LEU A 153 -7.24 21.40 -0.84
N ILE A 154 -7.90 21.90 0.19
CA ILE A 154 -8.91 22.94 0.07
C ILE A 154 -8.38 24.19 0.72
N ARG A 155 -8.39 25.32 0.01
CA ARG A 155 -7.86 26.58 0.53
C ARG A 155 -8.97 27.55 0.85
N TYR A 156 -8.73 28.40 1.84
CA TYR A 156 -9.73 29.34 2.36
C TYR A 156 -9.13 30.73 2.62
N GLN A 157 -9.96 31.74 2.40
CA GLN A 157 -9.60 33.15 2.59
C GLN A 157 -9.62 33.57 4.07
N SER A 158 -10.39 32.86 4.91
CA SER A 158 -10.61 33.22 6.32
C SER A 158 -10.76 31.98 7.21
N LEU A 159 -10.55 32.16 8.51
CA LEU A 159 -10.82 31.11 9.52
C LEU A 159 -12.30 30.70 9.55
N GLU A 160 -13.21 31.64 9.29
CA GLU A 160 -14.64 31.33 9.26
C GLU A 160 -14.99 30.45 8.06
N ASN A 161 -14.42 30.73 6.89
CA ASN A 161 -14.59 29.87 5.72
C ASN A 161 -13.99 28.47 5.97
N LEU A 162 -12.81 28.40 6.61
CA LEU A 162 -12.21 27.12 7.02
C LEU A 162 -13.13 26.34 7.97
N ARG A 163 -13.74 27.00 8.96
CA ARG A 163 -14.67 26.38 9.92
C ARG A 163 -15.91 25.83 9.21
N ILE A 164 -16.55 26.64 8.36
CA ILE A 164 -17.72 26.25 7.58
C ILE A 164 -17.38 25.07 6.65
N GLY A 165 -16.26 25.17 5.92
CA GLY A 165 -15.80 24.11 5.01
C GLY A 165 -15.46 22.81 5.74
N THR A 166 -14.91 22.90 6.95
CA THR A 166 -14.67 21.72 7.82
C THR A 166 -15.99 21.04 8.19
N GLU A 167 -16.99 21.80 8.64
CA GLU A 167 -18.33 21.26 9.01
C GLU A 167 -19.02 20.60 7.81
N GLN A 168 -18.89 21.18 6.62
CA GLN A 168 -19.45 20.65 5.38
C GLN A 168 -18.72 19.38 4.90
N TYR A 169 -17.40 19.32 5.03
CA TYR A 169 -16.65 18.09 4.77
C TYR A 169 -17.10 16.94 5.66
N ILE A 170 -17.31 17.21 6.96
CA ILE A 170 -17.83 16.22 7.91
C ILE A 170 -19.22 15.73 7.49
N ALA A 171 -20.12 16.66 7.14
CA ALA A 171 -21.47 16.31 6.68
C ALA A 171 -21.45 15.50 5.37
N SER A 172 -20.59 15.88 4.41
CA SER A 172 -20.40 15.16 3.14
C SER A 172 -19.88 13.74 3.36
N CYS A 173 -18.83 13.57 4.19
CA CYS A 173 -18.30 12.24 4.51
C CYS A 173 -19.37 11.36 5.16
N ALA A 174 -20.15 11.91 6.10
CA ALA A 174 -21.25 11.17 6.74
C ALA A 174 -22.33 10.75 5.73
N ALA A 175 -22.72 11.63 4.81
CA ALA A 175 -23.70 11.33 3.76
C ALA A 175 -23.20 10.27 2.77
N LYS A 176 -21.89 10.27 2.47
CA LYS A 176 -21.22 9.33 1.55
C LYS A 176 -20.79 8.02 2.20
N GLY A 177 -21.07 7.83 3.49
CA GLY A 177 -20.68 6.63 4.22
C GLY A 177 -19.17 6.48 4.47
N ILE A 178 -18.40 7.58 4.38
CA ILE A 178 -16.96 7.61 4.68
C ILE A 178 -16.80 7.77 6.19
N LYS A 179 -16.31 6.71 6.87
CA LYS A 179 -16.29 6.64 8.34
C LYS A 179 -14.94 7.01 8.94
N ASP A 180 -13.88 6.44 8.39
CA ASP A 180 -12.53 6.53 8.93
C ASP A 180 -11.73 7.51 8.06
N TYR A 181 -11.59 8.76 8.53
CA TYR A 181 -10.91 9.83 7.79
C TYR A 181 -10.31 10.87 8.75
N VAL A 182 -9.45 11.72 8.19
CA VAL A 182 -8.82 12.82 8.91
C VAL A 182 -8.99 14.14 8.17
N LEU A 183 -9.10 15.21 8.94
CA LEU A 183 -9.04 16.59 8.47
C LEU A 183 -7.90 17.29 9.20
N ILE A 184 -6.95 17.85 8.45
CA ILE A 184 -5.85 18.64 9.00
C ILE A 184 -6.08 20.09 8.61
N GLN A 185 -6.14 20.96 9.62
CA GLN A 185 -6.25 22.40 9.42
C GLN A 185 -4.85 22.99 9.45
N LEU A 186 -4.50 23.77 8.42
CA LEU A 186 -3.20 24.40 8.28
C LEU A 186 -3.32 25.91 8.09
N SER A 187 -2.29 26.62 8.55
CA SER A 187 -2.05 28.03 8.28
C SER A 187 -0.73 28.23 7.57
N ALA A 188 -0.71 29.14 6.60
CA ALA A 188 0.52 29.53 5.91
C ALA A 188 1.40 30.42 6.81
N ALA A 189 2.72 30.26 6.71
CA ALA A 189 3.67 31.21 7.28
C ALA A 189 3.49 32.63 6.70
N GLN A 190 4.04 33.63 7.41
CA GLN A 190 3.92 35.03 6.99
C GLN A 190 4.53 35.27 5.60
N GLY A 191 3.80 35.94 4.70
CA GLY A 191 4.27 36.26 3.34
C GLY A 191 4.15 35.12 2.33
N ARG A 192 3.84 33.90 2.79
CA ARG A 192 3.66 32.73 1.92
C ARG A 192 2.46 32.88 0.96
N PRO A 193 1.28 33.33 1.40
CA PRO A 193 0.14 33.51 0.50
C PRO A 193 0.43 34.48 -0.66
N GLU A 194 1.19 35.55 -0.40
CA GLU A 194 1.61 36.50 -1.42
C GLU A 194 2.57 35.87 -2.43
N LEU A 195 3.51 35.05 -1.96
CA LEU A 195 4.43 34.29 -2.81
C LEU A 195 3.68 33.30 -3.71
N ASP A 196 2.75 32.51 -3.14
CA ASP A 196 1.94 31.55 -3.90
C ASP A 196 1.09 32.26 -4.97
N ARG A 197 0.49 33.40 -4.62
CA ARG A 197 -0.28 34.22 -5.57
C ARG A 197 0.61 34.77 -6.69
N ARG A 198 1.83 35.21 -6.38
CA ARG A 198 2.81 35.67 -7.38
C ARG A 198 3.21 34.54 -8.33
N LYS A 199 3.57 33.36 -7.79
CA LYS A 199 3.89 32.18 -8.60
C LYS A 199 2.72 31.78 -9.52
N LYS A 200 1.48 31.79 -9.03
CA LYS A 200 0.27 31.50 -9.84
C LYS A 200 0.10 32.51 -10.97
N TYR A 201 0.35 33.80 -10.71
CA TYR A 201 0.33 34.83 -11.76
C TYR A 201 1.41 34.63 -12.82
N GLU A 202 2.64 34.36 -12.41
CA GLU A 202 3.76 34.12 -13.34
C GLU A 202 3.49 32.93 -14.26
N LYS A 203 2.93 31.84 -13.70
CA LYS A 203 2.47 30.67 -14.48
C LYS A 203 1.38 31.03 -15.49
N LEU A 204 0.33 31.73 -15.04
CA LEU A 204 -0.77 32.14 -15.93
C LEU A 204 -0.30 33.07 -17.04
N THR A 205 0.64 33.98 -16.74
CA THR A 205 1.18 34.92 -17.72
C THR A 205 1.91 34.17 -18.84
N LYS A 206 2.77 33.19 -18.51
CA LYS A 206 3.43 32.32 -19.50
C LYS A 206 2.43 31.56 -20.38
N LEU A 207 1.31 31.10 -19.81
CA LEU A 207 0.26 30.41 -20.56
C LEU A 207 -0.50 31.38 -21.50
N PHE A 208 -0.77 32.61 -21.05
CA PHE A 208 -1.53 33.60 -21.82
C PHE A 208 -0.71 34.38 -22.84
N GLU A 209 0.62 34.41 -22.72
CA GLU A 209 1.54 34.95 -23.76
C GLU A 209 1.29 34.32 -25.14
N GLN A 210 0.68 33.12 -25.20
CA GLN A 210 0.30 32.42 -26.42
C GLN A 210 -1.10 32.79 -26.96
N LEU A 211 -1.96 33.45 -26.19
CA LEU A 211 -3.41 33.62 -26.48
C LEU A 211 -3.92 35.07 -26.48
N GLY A 212 -3.09 36.07 -26.12
CA GLY A 212 -3.48 37.49 -26.18
C GLY A 212 -2.71 38.42 -25.22
N PRO A 213 -3.08 39.71 -25.11
CA PRO A 213 -2.32 40.66 -24.30
C PRO A 213 -2.37 40.30 -22.81
N ALA A 214 -1.19 40.33 -22.17
CA ALA A 214 -1.01 40.04 -20.76
C ALA A 214 -1.82 40.99 -19.86
N ARG A 215 -2.57 40.43 -18.90
CA ARG A 215 -3.19 41.21 -17.82
C ARG A 215 -2.11 41.65 -16.83
N THR A 216 -2.20 42.86 -16.29
CA THR A 216 -1.22 43.35 -15.30
C THR A 216 -1.33 42.59 -13.98
N TYR A 217 -0.22 42.53 -13.23
CA TYR A 217 -0.23 41.95 -11.87
C TYR A 217 -1.21 42.68 -10.95
N ASP A 218 -1.31 44.01 -11.07
CA ASP A 218 -2.24 44.83 -10.29
C ASP A 218 -3.71 44.48 -10.54
N ASP A 219 -4.07 44.11 -11.77
CA ASP A 219 -5.41 43.64 -12.08
C ASP A 219 -5.65 42.21 -11.60
N TYR A 220 -4.60 41.38 -11.58
CA TYR A 220 -4.66 40.02 -11.06
C TYR A 220 -4.91 40.00 -9.55
N ILE A 221 -4.15 40.77 -8.77
CA ILE A 221 -4.30 40.78 -7.30
C ILE A 221 -5.65 41.33 -6.81
N LYS A 222 -6.37 42.11 -7.64
CA LYS A 222 -7.74 42.57 -7.36
C LYS A 222 -8.77 41.45 -7.48
N ARG A 223 -8.48 40.39 -8.25
CA ARG A 223 -9.41 39.29 -8.55
C ARG A 223 -9.04 38.01 -7.83
N VAL A 224 -7.78 37.84 -7.45
CA VAL A 224 -7.28 36.64 -6.77
C VAL A 224 -6.96 36.96 -5.32
N PRO A 225 -7.82 36.53 -4.38
CA PRO A 225 -7.62 36.78 -2.96
C PRO A 225 -6.43 35.96 -2.43
N LEU A 226 -5.95 36.34 -1.25
CA LEU A 226 -4.98 35.54 -0.51
C LEU A 226 -5.70 34.36 0.15
N MET A 227 -5.02 33.22 0.19
CA MET A 227 -5.53 31.98 0.79
C MET A 227 -4.60 31.54 1.93
N PRO A 228 -4.70 32.16 3.13
CA PRO A 228 -3.80 31.86 4.23
C PRO A 228 -4.13 30.57 4.99
N TYR A 229 -5.29 29.95 4.72
CA TYR A 229 -5.75 28.75 5.42
C TYR A 229 -5.98 27.60 4.46
N MET A 230 -5.80 26.38 4.96
CA MET A 230 -5.98 25.16 4.20
C MET A 230 -6.61 24.07 5.07
N LEU A 231 -7.52 23.31 4.47
CA LEU A 231 -8.01 22.03 4.99
C LEU A 231 -7.44 20.94 4.10
N TYR A 232 -6.78 19.98 4.72
CA TYR A 232 -6.32 18.78 4.05
C TYR A 232 -7.18 17.59 4.48
N PHE A 233 -7.69 16.86 3.51
CA PHE A 233 -8.54 15.68 3.72
C PHE A 233 -7.85 14.42 3.21
N ALA A 234 -7.91 13.37 4.01
CA ALA A 234 -7.51 12.03 3.63
C ALA A 234 -8.42 11.00 4.31
N MET A 235 -8.79 9.94 3.60
CA MET A 235 -9.60 8.84 4.13
C MET A 235 -8.79 7.54 4.19
N VAL A 236 -9.15 6.68 5.13
CA VAL A 236 -8.72 5.29 5.10
C VAL A 236 -9.28 4.65 3.84
N GLU A 237 -8.45 3.89 3.14
CA GLU A 237 -8.80 3.17 1.93
C GLU A 237 -10.05 2.33 2.16
N LEU A 238 -11.09 2.61 1.37
CA LEU A 238 -12.33 1.85 1.42
C LEU A 238 -12.16 0.54 0.65
N ASP A 239 -12.88 -0.50 1.08
CA ASP A 239 -12.94 -1.76 0.34
C ASP A 239 -13.65 -1.58 -1.02
N LEU A 240 -13.15 -2.24 -2.06
CA LEU A 240 -13.71 -2.10 -3.41
C LEU A 240 -15.18 -2.53 -3.49
N GLU A 241 -15.56 -3.67 -2.89
CA GLU A 241 -16.96 -4.11 -2.90
C GLU A 241 -17.85 -3.11 -2.16
N TYR A 242 -17.36 -2.54 -1.05
CA TYR A 242 -18.05 -1.46 -0.36
C TYR A 242 -18.22 -0.23 -1.26
N CYS A 243 -17.18 0.20 -1.97
CA CYS A 243 -17.26 1.34 -2.88
C CYS A 243 -18.31 1.11 -3.97
N LEU A 244 -18.28 -0.05 -4.62
CA LEU A 244 -19.25 -0.42 -5.67
C LEU A 244 -20.69 -0.37 -5.15
N MET A 245 -20.93 -0.92 -3.96
CA MET A 245 -22.24 -0.86 -3.32
C MET A 245 -22.66 0.57 -2.98
N GLN A 246 -21.74 1.41 -2.47
CA GLN A 246 -22.06 2.80 -2.15
C GLN A 246 -22.38 3.61 -3.40
N LEU A 247 -21.62 3.46 -4.48
CA LEU A 247 -21.83 4.20 -5.73
C LEU A 247 -23.19 3.91 -6.37
N GLU A 248 -23.66 2.67 -6.32
CA GLU A 248 -25.01 2.29 -6.75
C GLU A 248 -26.12 2.97 -5.93
N THR A 249 -25.82 3.49 -4.74
CA THR A 249 -26.76 4.24 -3.91
C THR A 249 -26.58 5.76 -3.98
N LEU A 250 -25.38 6.23 -4.31
CA LEU A 250 -25.03 7.66 -4.35
C LEU A 250 -25.26 8.28 -5.73
N LEU A 251 -25.13 7.49 -6.80
CA LEU A 251 -25.27 7.96 -8.18
C LEU A 251 -26.67 7.65 -8.72
N GLU A 252 -27.19 8.55 -9.55
CA GLU A 252 -28.48 8.41 -10.24
C GLU A 252 -28.35 8.91 -11.68
N GLY A 253 -29.23 8.44 -12.57
CA GLY A 253 -29.30 8.88 -13.97
C GLY A 253 -27.99 8.66 -14.73
N ASP A 254 -27.60 9.64 -15.53
CA ASP A 254 -26.44 9.59 -16.43
C ASP A 254 -25.14 9.27 -15.68
N ALA A 255 -24.94 9.81 -14.47
CA ALA A 255 -23.74 9.55 -13.68
C ALA A 255 -23.60 8.06 -13.28
N LEU A 256 -24.72 7.38 -13.00
CA LEU A 256 -24.72 5.95 -12.71
C LEU A 256 -24.45 5.12 -13.97
N GLU A 257 -24.95 5.56 -15.13
CA GLU A 257 -24.68 4.90 -16.41
C GLU A 257 -23.20 5.02 -16.81
N GLU A 258 -22.62 6.22 -16.68
CA GLU A 258 -21.19 6.46 -16.89
C GLU A 258 -20.32 5.58 -15.97
N TRP A 259 -20.67 5.50 -14.68
CA TRP A 259 -19.96 4.62 -13.75
C TRP A 259 -20.02 3.15 -14.16
N ARG A 260 -21.20 2.67 -14.57
CA ARG A 260 -21.38 1.29 -15.05
C ARG A 260 -20.64 1.00 -16.34
N ASP A 261 -20.41 2.01 -17.18
CA ASP A 261 -19.56 1.87 -18.36
C ASP A 261 -18.08 1.77 -17.98
N THR A 262 -17.59 2.57 -17.03
CA THR A 262 -16.22 2.43 -16.48
C THR A 262 -15.95 1.00 -16.00
N LEU A 263 -16.91 0.38 -15.30
CA LEU A 263 -16.80 -1.01 -14.82
C LEU A 263 -16.57 -2.05 -15.94
N LYS A 264 -16.96 -1.76 -17.18
CA LYS A 264 -16.79 -2.70 -18.31
C LYS A 264 -15.39 -2.68 -18.89
N TYR A 265 -14.66 -1.57 -18.73
CA TYR A 265 -13.38 -1.34 -19.39
C TYR A 265 -12.19 -1.39 -18.44
N THR A 266 -12.41 -1.31 -17.12
CA THR A 266 -11.34 -1.39 -16.13
C THR A 266 -11.12 -2.83 -15.66
N GLU A 267 -10.07 -3.48 -16.15
CA GLU A 267 -9.70 -4.85 -15.74
C GLU A 267 -8.87 -4.90 -14.45
N ASN A 268 -8.20 -3.80 -14.08
CA ASN A 268 -7.35 -3.73 -12.90
C ASN A 268 -8.15 -3.25 -11.67
N ASN A 269 -8.27 -4.11 -10.66
CA ASN A 269 -8.95 -3.79 -9.40
C ASN A 269 -8.37 -2.58 -8.67
N GLU A 270 -7.07 -2.31 -8.77
CA GLU A 270 -6.46 -1.16 -8.11
C GLU A 270 -6.84 0.16 -8.80
N GLN A 271 -6.84 0.17 -10.14
CA GLN A 271 -7.33 1.31 -10.92
C GLN A 271 -8.81 1.51 -10.65
N LEU A 272 -9.59 0.42 -10.62
CA LEU A 272 -11.01 0.52 -10.35
C LEU A 272 -11.30 1.06 -8.94
N LEU A 273 -10.48 0.68 -7.95
CA LEU A 273 -10.59 1.21 -6.60
C LEU A 273 -10.28 2.71 -6.54
N HIS A 274 -9.24 3.14 -7.26
CA HIS A 274 -8.90 4.56 -7.42
C HIS A 274 -10.07 5.33 -8.03
N ASP A 275 -10.60 4.88 -9.16
CA ASP A 275 -11.72 5.53 -9.84
C ASP A 275 -12.96 5.58 -8.93
N ALA A 276 -13.22 4.50 -8.18
CA ALA A 276 -14.35 4.44 -7.26
C ALA A 276 -14.23 5.45 -6.11
N HIS A 277 -13.02 5.66 -5.56
CA HIS A 277 -12.80 6.70 -4.54
C HIS A 277 -13.06 8.11 -5.09
N GLU A 278 -12.62 8.41 -6.33
CA GLU A 278 -12.89 9.73 -6.94
C GLU A 278 -14.40 9.95 -7.08
N GLN A 279 -15.12 8.94 -7.58
CA GLN A 279 -16.55 9.03 -7.80
C GLN A 279 -17.34 9.19 -6.50
N ILE A 280 -16.95 8.49 -5.43
CA ILE A 280 -17.57 8.67 -4.10
C ILE A 280 -17.38 10.11 -3.62
N MET A 281 -16.17 10.65 -3.78
CA MET A 281 -15.88 12.02 -3.36
C MET A 281 -16.59 13.07 -4.20
N ALA A 282 -16.74 12.83 -5.51
CA ALA A 282 -17.44 13.71 -6.45
C ALA A 282 -18.97 13.64 -6.32
N ALA A 283 -19.53 12.54 -5.82
CA ALA A 283 -20.97 12.38 -5.63
C ALA A 283 -21.55 13.48 -4.71
N PRO A 284 -22.86 13.78 -4.81
CA PRO A 284 -23.52 14.68 -3.86
C PRO A 284 -23.49 14.15 -2.40
N PRO A 285 -23.52 15.03 -1.39
CA PRO A 285 -23.47 16.49 -1.50
C PRO A 285 -22.05 16.98 -1.81
N GLU A 286 -21.96 17.99 -2.68
CA GLU A 286 -20.71 18.69 -2.95
C GLU A 286 -20.30 19.54 -1.74
N VAL A 287 -18.99 19.64 -1.50
CA VAL A 287 -18.44 20.53 -0.47
C VAL A 287 -18.00 21.83 -1.14
N PRO A 288 -18.54 23.00 -0.77
CA PRO A 288 -18.10 24.25 -1.36
C PRO A 288 -16.70 24.62 -0.87
N TYR A 289 -15.93 25.26 -1.74
CA TYR A 289 -14.55 25.65 -1.50
C TYR A 289 -14.24 27.01 -2.13
N ASP A 290 -13.28 27.76 -1.56
CA ASP A 290 -12.78 28.99 -2.20
C ASP A 290 -11.80 28.66 -3.34
N ASP A 291 -10.95 27.65 -3.15
CA ASP A 291 -10.05 27.06 -4.14
C ASP A 291 -9.82 25.58 -3.78
N HIS A 292 -9.85 24.69 -4.77
CA HIS A 292 -9.64 23.25 -4.59
C HIS A 292 -8.47 22.78 -5.45
N GLU A 293 -7.63 21.94 -4.85
CA GLU A 293 -6.52 21.30 -5.53
C GLU A 293 -6.51 19.81 -5.17
N MET A 294 -6.22 18.96 -6.15
CA MET A 294 -5.97 17.55 -5.92
C MET A 294 -4.75 17.38 -4.99
N GLY A 295 -4.96 16.67 -3.89
CA GLY A 295 -3.94 16.31 -2.93
C GLY A 295 -3.45 14.87 -3.15
N TYR A 296 -2.21 14.63 -2.75
CA TYR A 296 -1.62 13.30 -2.66
C TYR A 296 -0.46 13.35 -1.66
N PRO A 297 0.04 12.22 -1.15
CA PRO A 297 1.00 12.20 -0.06
C PRO A 297 2.26 13.05 -0.28
N ALA A 298 2.87 12.97 -1.47
CA ALA A 298 4.06 13.77 -1.79
C ALA A 298 3.78 15.29 -1.79
N LYS A 299 2.61 15.74 -2.25
CA LYS A 299 2.22 17.15 -2.19
C LYS A 299 1.99 17.60 -0.75
N PHE A 300 1.44 16.75 0.11
CA PHE A 300 1.29 17.08 1.53
C PHE A 300 2.65 17.16 2.24
N ALA A 301 3.58 16.26 1.91
CA ALA A 301 4.96 16.34 2.38
C ALA A 301 5.63 17.65 1.95
N GLU A 302 5.49 18.05 0.67
CA GLU A 302 5.95 19.35 0.18
C GLU A 302 5.34 20.52 0.98
N LYS A 303 4.01 20.49 1.21
CA LYS A 303 3.33 21.52 2.01
C LYS A 303 3.90 21.61 3.43
N ARG A 304 4.15 20.47 4.05
CA ARG A 304 4.55 20.37 5.45
C ARG A 304 6.03 20.70 5.69
N PHE A 305 6.92 20.31 4.78
CA PHE A 305 8.37 20.35 4.99
C PHE A 305 9.09 21.42 4.17
N HIS A 306 8.52 21.84 3.03
CA HIS A 306 9.17 22.81 2.14
C HIS A 306 8.40 24.12 2.06
N ASP A 307 7.07 24.08 2.11
CA ASP A 307 6.25 25.26 1.89
C ASP A 307 5.85 26.04 3.16
N GLU A 308 6.43 25.68 4.31
CA GLU A 308 6.23 26.37 5.60
C GLU A 308 4.76 26.45 6.04
N TRP A 309 3.95 25.42 5.77
CA TRP A 309 2.60 25.31 6.33
C TRP A 309 2.63 24.69 7.73
N GLU A 310 1.97 25.35 8.68
CA GLU A 310 1.89 24.90 10.07
C GLU A 310 0.55 24.20 10.33
N ILE A 311 0.59 23.06 11.01
CA ILE A 311 -0.61 22.32 11.41
C ILE A 311 -1.21 22.97 12.65
N MET A 312 -2.39 23.57 12.48
CA MET A 312 -3.20 24.17 13.53
C MET A 312 -3.93 23.10 14.35
N ASP A 313 -4.62 22.19 13.67
CA ASP A 313 -5.44 21.15 14.30
C ASP A 313 -5.47 19.87 13.47
N VAL A 314 -5.75 18.75 14.15
CA VAL A 314 -5.87 17.41 13.58
C VAL A 314 -7.17 16.78 14.09
N LEU A 315 -8.15 16.70 13.20
CA LEU A 315 -9.45 16.12 13.47
C LEU A 315 -9.46 14.68 12.95
N LYS A 316 -9.67 13.71 13.84
CA LYS A 316 -9.75 12.27 13.54
C LYS A 316 -11.19 11.79 13.66
N PHE A 317 -11.65 10.98 12.71
CA PHE A 317 -13.02 10.46 12.67
C PHE A 317 -13.07 8.94 12.59
N GLY A 318 -14.22 8.35 12.95
CA GLY A 318 -14.41 6.91 12.99
C GLY A 318 -13.50 6.22 14.00
N ALA A 319 -12.97 5.05 13.66
CA ALA A 319 -12.04 4.28 14.47
C ALA A 319 -10.75 5.05 14.80
N LEU A 320 -10.37 6.03 13.97
CA LEU A 320 -9.17 6.86 14.18
C LEU A 320 -9.30 7.76 15.41
N ALA A 321 -10.52 8.21 15.72
CA ALA A 321 -10.80 9.05 16.88
C ALA A 321 -10.55 8.32 18.21
N HIS A 322 -10.66 6.98 18.18
CA HIS A 322 -10.48 6.11 19.35
C HIS A 322 -9.06 5.52 19.45
N ASN A 323 -8.16 5.90 18.55
CA ASN A 323 -6.79 5.40 18.54
C ASN A 323 -5.84 6.39 19.23
N ASP A 324 -5.57 6.14 20.51
CA ASP A 324 -4.63 6.92 21.32
C ASP A 324 -3.17 6.76 20.87
N LEU A 325 -2.84 5.67 20.16
CA LEU A 325 -1.51 5.44 19.61
C LEU A 325 -1.27 6.23 18.31
N LEU A 326 -2.34 6.68 17.64
CA LEU A 326 -2.26 7.52 16.46
C LEU A 326 -2.05 8.99 16.87
N VAL A 327 -0.83 9.27 17.32
CA VAL A 327 -0.36 10.62 17.64
C VAL A 327 -0.10 11.42 16.36
N LYS A 328 0.02 12.75 16.50
CA LYS A 328 0.15 13.69 15.38
C LYS A 328 1.33 13.33 14.47
N GLU A 329 2.46 12.97 15.04
CA GLU A 329 3.70 12.68 14.30
C GLU A 329 3.54 11.41 13.45
N THR A 330 2.95 10.35 14.02
CA THR A 330 2.65 9.11 13.30
C THR A 330 1.65 9.37 12.18
N LEU A 331 0.57 10.10 12.46
CA LEU A 331 -0.42 10.42 11.44
C LEU A 331 0.17 11.21 10.28
N VAL A 332 0.95 12.26 10.56
CA VAL A 332 1.58 13.09 9.52
C VAL A 332 2.53 12.24 8.67
N SER A 333 3.31 11.35 9.28
CA SER A 333 4.17 10.41 8.54
C SER A 333 3.34 9.49 7.63
N GLU A 334 2.26 8.89 8.12
CA GLU A 334 1.36 8.05 7.31
C GLU A 334 0.75 8.82 6.13
N LEU A 335 0.33 10.07 6.34
CA LEU A 335 -0.26 10.93 5.30
C LEU A 335 0.76 11.44 4.27
N CYS A 336 2.04 11.47 4.61
CA CYS A 336 3.14 11.73 3.68
C CYS A 336 3.49 10.51 2.82
N GLY A 337 2.86 9.35 3.07
CA GLY A 337 3.02 8.15 2.26
C GLY A 337 4.11 7.22 2.76
N ASP A 338 4.59 7.42 3.99
CA ASP A 338 5.68 6.64 4.59
C ASP A 338 5.32 5.16 4.86
N GLN A 339 4.08 4.71 4.58
CA GLN A 339 3.68 3.31 4.80
C GLN A 339 3.67 2.45 3.53
N GLY A 340 4.20 2.95 2.40
CA GLY A 340 4.28 2.16 1.16
C GLY A 340 3.05 2.25 0.26
N ASN A 341 1.99 2.96 0.68
CA ASN A 341 0.74 3.10 -0.10
C ASN A 341 0.92 3.84 -1.42
N THR A 342 1.89 4.75 -1.51
CA THR A 342 2.23 5.47 -2.75
C THR A 342 3.05 4.65 -3.73
N ARG A 343 3.55 3.47 -3.32
CA ARG A 343 4.57 2.69 -4.06
C ARG A 343 5.91 3.41 -4.23
N GLN A 344 6.09 4.56 -3.58
CA GLN A 344 7.26 5.42 -3.73
C GLN A 344 8.05 5.57 -2.43
N HIS A 345 7.39 5.54 -1.28
CA HIS A 345 8.05 5.72 0.01
C HIS A 345 7.62 4.64 0.99
N TYR A 346 8.56 4.13 1.77
CA TYR A 346 8.26 3.26 2.90
C TYR A 346 9.24 3.51 4.04
N LYS A 347 8.71 3.61 5.26
CA LYS A 347 9.46 3.90 6.48
C LYS A 347 8.83 3.16 7.64
N LYS A 348 9.66 2.39 8.34
CA LYS A 348 9.23 1.65 9.53
C LYS A 348 10.36 1.53 10.53
N THR A 349 10.02 1.51 11.80
CA THR A 349 10.97 1.19 12.87
C THR A 349 10.37 0.06 13.70
N LEU A 350 11.16 -0.99 13.90
CA LEU A 350 10.83 -2.13 14.75
C LEU A 350 11.78 -2.16 15.94
N SER A 351 11.24 -2.47 17.12
CA SER A 351 12.08 -2.84 18.26
C SER A 351 12.58 -4.28 18.10
N GLY A 352 13.59 -4.67 18.87
CA GLY A 352 14.08 -6.05 18.92
C GLY A 352 13.01 -7.10 19.23
N GLU A 353 12.07 -6.74 20.11
CA GLU A 353 10.95 -7.60 20.52
C GLU A 353 9.90 -7.76 19.40
N ASP A 354 9.91 -6.85 18.42
CA ASP A 354 8.97 -6.79 17.31
C ASP A 354 9.48 -7.51 16.05
N THR A 355 10.58 -8.24 16.13
CA THR A 355 11.14 -9.03 15.00
C THR A 355 10.16 -10.07 14.44
N ARG A 356 9.16 -10.51 15.22
CA ARG A 356 8.03 -11.32 14.72
C ARG A 356 7.22 -10.67 13.60
N TYR A 357 7.25 -9.35 13.47
CA TYR A 357 6.58 -8.59 12.41
C TYR A 357 7.43 -8.44 11.15
N LEU A 358 8.63 -9.04 11.07
CA LEU A 358 9.47 -9.00 9.87
C LEU A 358 8.77 -9.62 8.66
N ALA A 359 7.97 -10.69 8.85
CA ALA A 359 7.19 -11.29 7.78
C ALA A 359 6.15 -10.30 7.20
N THR A 360 5.38 -9.63 8.06
CA THR A 360 4.41 -8.61 7.64
C THR A 360 5.10 -7.41 6.99
N THR A 361 6.21 -6.96 7.58
CA THR A 361 7.04 -5.86 7.06
C THR A 361 7.56 -6.17 5.66
N ARG A 362 7.97 -7.42 5.39
CA ARG A 362 8.39 -7.86 4.06
C ARG A 362 7.26 -7.75 3.03
N GLU A 363 6.05 -8.10 3.41
CA GLU A 363 4.87 -7.97 2.54
C GLU A 363 4.50 -6.51 2.26
N GLU A 364 4.59 -5.63 3.27
CA GLU A 364 4.41 -4.18 3.09
C GLU A 364 5.44 -3.59 2.11
N ILE A 365 6.72 -3.96 2.26
CA ILE A 365 7.79 -3.54 1.34
C ILE A 365 7.54 -4.10 -0.07
N ARG A 366 7.10 -5.35 -0.19
CA ARG A 366 6.76 -5.96 -1.49
C ARG A 366 5.67 -5.16 -2.22
N LYS A 367 4.66 -4.68 -1.50
CA LYS A 367 3.63 -3.79 -2.07
C LYS A 367 4.21 -2.44 -2.49
N CYS A 368 5.09 -1.86 -1.66
CA CYS A 368 5.77 -0.61 -2.01
C CYS A 368 6.65 -0.76 -3.27
N LEU A 369 7.31 -1.90 -3.45
CA LEU A 369 8.26 -2.17 -4.53
C LEU A 369 7.67 -3.05 -5.64
N ILE A 370 6.34 -3.05 -5.82
CA ILE A 370 5.65 -3.93 -6.77
C ILE A 370 6.21 -3.83 -8.21
N HIS A 371 6.65 -2.63 -8.60
CA HIS A 371 7.25 -2.32 -9.92
C HIS A 371 8.78 -2.35 -9.93
N ASN A 372 9.42 -2.70 -8.80
CA ASN A 372 10.86 -2.86 -8.66
C ASN A 372 11.21 -4.29 -8.17
N PRO A 373 11.15 -5.29 -9.07
CA PRO A 373 11.40 -6.69 -8.71
C PRO A 373 12.84 -6.94 -8.25
N GLN A 374 13.80 -6.13 -8.73
CA GLN A 374 15.21 -6.30 -8.39
C GLN A 374 15.48 -5.96 -6.93
N TRP A 375 15.02 -4.80 -6.43
CA TRP A 375 15.13 -4.50 -5.00
C TRP A 375 14.20 -5.32 -4.13
N THR A 376 13.02 -5.70 -4.61
CA THR A 376 12.16 -6.64 -3.88
C THR A 376 12.93 -7.92 -3.52
N GLU A 377 13.61 -8.52 -4.51
CA GLU A 377 14.43 -9.72 -4.27
C GLU A 377 15.65 -9.45 -3.39
N GLN A 378 16.37 -8.35 -3.63
CA GLN A 378 17.55 -8.00 -2.84
C GLN A 378 17.21 -7.73 -1.37
N ILE A 379 16.10 -7.03 -1.09
CA ILE A 379 15.63 -6.79 0.28
C ILE A 379 15.15 -8.08 0.93
N ASN A 380 14.48 -8.98 0.20
CA ASN A 380 14.11 -10.30 0.74
C ASN A 380 15.34 -11.09 1.21
N ARG A 381 16.43 -11.05 0.43
CA ARG A 381 17.70 -11.68 0.80
C ARG A 381 18.38 -10.98 1.97
N THR A 382 18.30 -9.65 2.04
CA THR A 382 18.73 -8.87 3.21
C THR A 382 17.97 -9.29 4.46
N PHE A 383 16.64 -9.41 4.41
CA PHE A 383 15.83 -9.84 5.55
C PHE A 383 16.19 -11.26 6.00
N ALA A 384 16.49 -12.17 5.06
CA ALA A 384 16.96 -13.51 5.40
C ALA A 384 18.32 -13.50 6.14
N GLU A 385 19.17 -12.50 5.93
CA GLU A 385 20.39 -12.31 6.73
C GLU A 385 20.08 -11.70 8.10
N ILE A 386 19.16 -10.74 8.17
CA ILE A 386 18.73 -10.12 9.43
C ILE A 386 18.12 -11.18 10.36
N GLU A 387 17.31 -12.10 9.83
CA GLU A 387 16.68 -13.19 10.58
C GLU A 387 17.68 -14.19 11.18
N LYS A 388 18.92 -14.21 10.71
CA LYS A 388 20.01 -15.03 11.29
C LYS A 388 20.69 -14.34 12.48
N GLN A 389 20.45 -13.04 12.68
CA GLN A 389 21.07 -12.27 13.76
C GLN A 389 20.31 -12.46 15.07
N ASN A 390 21.04 -12.45 16.18
CA ASN A 390 20.48 -12.51 17.53
C ASN A 390 20.65 -11.17 18.23
N ASN A 391 19.83 -10.89 19.24
CA ASN A 391 19.93 -9.69 20.08
C ASN A 391 19.85 -8.36 19.29
N ILE A 392 18.97 -8.33 18.27
CA ILE A 392 18.61 -7.10 17.59
C ILE A 392 17.91 -6.19 18.60
N ASN A 393 18.35 -4.94 18.71
CA ASN A 393 17.72 -3.92 19.55
C ASN A 393 16.70 -3.10 18.75
N LYS A 394 17.05 -2.77 17.51
CA LYS A 394 16.25 -1.90 16.65
C LYS A 394 16.50 -2.22 15.17
N ILE A 395 15.46 -2.13 14.37
CA ILE A 395 15.54 -2.14 12.91
C ILE A 395 14.87 -0.85 12.40
N SER A 396 15.58 -0.04 11.64
CA SER A 396 15.06 1.16 10.98
C SER A 396 15.10 0.97 9.48
N ILE A 397 13.96 1.05 8.83
CA ILE A 397 13.80 0.83 7.39
C ILE A 397 13.36 2.15 6.77
N TYR A 398 14.01 2.52 5.67
CA TYR A 398 13.63 3.62 4.81
C TYR A 398 13.84 3.21 3.35
N ILE A 399 12.85 3.45 2.51
CA ILE A 399 12.85 3.14 1.08
C ILE A 399 12.28 4.35 0.37
N PHE A 400 13.00 4.81 -0.65
CA PHE A 400 12.52 5.77 -1.62
C PHE A 400 12.73 5.20 -3.03
N ASN A 401 11.64 4.99 -3.75
CA ASN A 401 11.59 4.38 -5.07
C ASN A 401 10.59 5.17 -5.95
N PRO A 402 10.98 6.32 -6.52
CA PRO A 402 10.08 7.19 -7.27
C PRO A 402 9.33 6.53 -8.44
N ASN A 403 9.81 5.38 -8.95
CA ASN A 403 9.32 4.70 -10.16
C ASN A 403 9.29 5.63 -11.39
N HIS A 404 10.31 6.50 -11.51
CA HIS A 404 10.48 7.38 -12.67
C HIS A 404 11.93 7.86 -12.78
N ILE A 405 12.81 7.00 -13.24
CA ILE A 405 14.26 7.22 -13.24
C ILE A 405 14.68 8.42 -14.09
N LEU A 406 14.03 8.64 -15.24
CA LEU A 406 14.37 9.75 -16.12
C LEU A 406 14.04 11.10 -15.46
N LEU A 407 12.90 11.19 -14.78
CA LEU A 407 12.54 12.35 -13.96
C LEU A 407 13.50 12.52 -12.78
N SER A 408 13.86 11.42 -12.12
CA SER A 408 14.79 11.43 -10.98
C SER A 408 16.18 11.97 -11.39
N LEU A 409 16.68 11.55 -12.56
CA LEU A 409 17.91 12.06 -13.16
C LEU A 409 17.78 13.54 -13.51
N TYR A 410 16.67 13.96 -14.15
CA TYR A 410 16.40 15.36 -14.44
C TYR A 410 16.46 16.23 -13.18
N LYS A 411 15.71 15.86 -12.14
CA LYS A 411 15.63 16.59 -10.87
C LYS A 411 16.97 16.67 -10.16
N THR A 412 17.75 15.59 -10.16
CA THR A 412 19.09 15.55 -9.55
C THR A 412 20.08 16.47 -10.27
N LEU A 413 19.92 16.67 -11.57
CA LEU A 413 20.82 17.49 -12.39
C LEU A 413 20.41 18.97 -12.46
N THR A 414 19.16 19.30 -12.08
CA THR A 414 18.67 20.68 -12.06
C THR A 414 18.76 21.27 -10.65
N PRO A 415 19.38 22.45 -10.46
CA PRO A 415 19.70 23.01 -9.14
C PRO A 415 18.50 23.60 -8.36
N GLU A 416 17.26 23.31 -8.77
CA GLU A 416 16.07 23.88 -8.13
C GLU A 416 15.72 23.21 -6.80
N ASP A 417 16.34 22.09 -6.46
CA ASP A 417 15.91 21.26 -5.33
C ASP A 417 17.11 20.58 -4.62
N GLU A 418 17.25 20.78 -3.30
CA GLU A 418 18.33 20.19 -2.48
C GLU A 418 18.07 18.73 -2.10
N ALA A 419 16.88 18.20 -2.39
CA ALA A 419 16.49 16.84 -2.06
C ALA A 419 17.13 15.80 -3.00
N ASN A 420 17.55 14.65 -2.47
CA ASN A 420 18.03 13.54 -3.29
C ASN A 420 16.85 12.81 -3.95
N PHE A 421 16.66 13.03 -5.25
CA PHE A 421 15.58 12.41 -6.04
C PHE A 421 15.90 11.01 -6.55
N LEU A 422 17.11 10.52 -6.32
CA LEU A 422 17.49 9.19 -6.78
C LEU A 422 16.87 8.11 -5.89
N PRO A 423 16.42 7.00 -6.50
CA PRO A 423 15.95 5.86 -5.72
C PRO A 423 17.07 5.38 -4.79
N HIS A 424 16.72 5.11 -3.54
CA HIS A 424 17.60 4.50 -2.56
C HIS A 424 16.81 3.80 -1.44
N PHE A 425 17.44 2.86 -0.75
CA PHE A 425 16.91 2.37 0.52
C PHE A 425 18.02 2.23 1.56
N SER A 426 17.64 2.27 2.83
CA SER A 426 18.50 1.94 3.97
C SER A 426 17.74 1.05 4.95
N ILE A 427 18.33 -0.06 5.35
CA ILE A 427 17.86 -0.89 6.46
C ILE A 427 18.99 -0.91 7.50
N GLN A 428 18.81 -0.17 8.58
CA GLN A 428 19.73 -0.14 9.70
C GLN A 428 19.29 -1.16 10.76
N VAL A 429 20.20 -2.03 11.16
CA VAL A 429 20.03 -3.03 12.22
C VAL A 429 21.04 -2.72 13.31
N ASP A 430 20.51 -2.32 14.47
CA ASP A 430 21.31 -2.03 15.65
C ASP A 430 21.24 -3.22 16.61
N THR A 431 22.40 -3.74 17.01
CA THR A 431 22.56 -4.71 18.10
C THR A 431 23.21 -4.02 19.31
N GLN A 432 23.61 -4.77 20.34
CA GLN A 432 24.33 -4.20 21.47
C GLN A 432 25.76 -3.75 21.11
N THR A 433 26.38 -4.38 20.12
CA THR A 433 27.81 -4.22 19.81
C THR A 433 28.08 -3.74 18.39
N THR A 434 27.10 -3.87 17.49
CA THR A 434 27.26 -3.55 16.07
C THR A 434 26.09 -2.74 15.55
N THR A 435 26.39 -1.88 14.58
CA THR A 435 25.38 -1.29 13.69
C THR A 435 25.68 -1.76 12.28
N THR A 436 24.73 -2.47 11.67
CA THR A 436 24.79 -2.90 10.27
C THR A 436 23.78 -2.12 9.47
N GLU A 437 24.22 -1.45 8.42
CA GLU A 437 23.40 -0.70 7.48
C GLU A 437 23.42 -1.39 6.12
N TYR A 438 22.25 -1.84 5.65
CA TYR A 438 22.07 -2.34 4.30
C TYR A 438 21.56 -1.21 3.41
N ILE A 439 22.25 -0.93 2.31
CA ILE A 439 22.04 0.25 1.49
C ILE A 439 21.78 -0.16 0.06
N GLY A 440 20.62 0.22 -0.45
CA GLY A 440 20.27 0.10 -1.86
C GLY A 440 20.51 1.40 -2.60
N ARG A 441 21.12 1.33 -3.78
CA ARG A 441 21.35 2.48 -4.66
C ARG A 441 21.43 2.07 -6.13
N LEU A 442 21.50 3.05 -7.01
CA LEU A 442 21.83 2.84 -8.41
C LEU A 442 23.34 2.73 -8.62
N THR A 443 23.74 1.77 -9.45
CA THR A 443 25.12 1.61 -9.91
C THR A 443 25.17 1.66 -11.43
N ASP A 444 26.24 2.23 -11.94
CA ASP A 444 26.58 2.23 -13.35
C ASP A 444 26.90 0.82 -13.87
N THR A 445 26.21 0.38 -14.92
CA THR A 445 26.48 -0.92 -15.58
C THR A 445 27.54 -0.84 -16.69
N HIS A 446 28.09 0.35 -16.93
CA HIS A 446 28.98 0.70 -18.03
C HIS A 446 28.37 0.58 -19.44
N LYS A 447 27.07 0.35 -19.53
CA LYS A 447 26.32 0.38 -20.79
C LYS A 447 26.01 1.82 -21.18
N THR A 448 26.31 2.20 -22.43
CA THR A 448 25.92 3.50 -22.98
C THR A 448 24.42 3.52 -23.29
N PRO A 449 23.64 4.44 -22.69
CA PRO A 449 22.22 4.61 -22.99
C PRO A 449 21.99 5.46 -24.25
N SER A 450 20.83 5.30 -24.87
CA SER A 450 20.34 6.16 -25.96
C SER A 450 18.90 6.54 -25.68
N MET A 451 18.62 7.84 -25.63
CA MET A 451 17.28 8.34 -25.33
C MET A 451 16.30 7.94 -26.43
N LYS A 452 16.73 7.99 -27.70
CA LYS A 452 15.93 7.53 -28.85
C LYS A 452 15.48 6.08 -28.69
N SER A 453 16.40 5.20 -28.27
CA SER A 453 16.10 3.79 -28.06
C SER A 453 15.13 3.57 -26.90
N ILE A 454 15.27 4.32 -25.81
CA ILE A 454 14.35 4.28 -24.66
C ILE A 454 12.94 4.71 -25.08
N VAL A 455 12.82 5.85 -25.77
CA VAL A 455 11.53 6.36 -26.26
C VAL A 455 10.85 5.37 -27.20
N ASN A 456 11.58 4.78 -28.13
CA ASN A 456 11.03 3.78 -29.05
C ASN A 456 10.56 2.50 -28.36
N ASN A 457 11.36 1.98 -27.42
CA ASN A 457 11.10 0.67 -26.83
C ASN A 457 10.07 0.69 -25.69
N HIS A 458 10.00 1.80 -24.95
CA HIS A 458 9.20 1.89 -23.72
C HIS A 458 8.01 2.85 -23.85
N PHE A 459 8.05 3.77 -24.82
CA PHE A 459 7.05 4.84 -24.96
C PHE A 459 6.45 4.92 -26.37
N GLU A 460 6.47 3.82 -27.12
CA GLU A 460 5.94 3.72 -28.50
C GLU A 460 6.51 4.75 -29.49
N GLY A 461 7.72 5.24 -29.23
CA GLY A 461 8.35 6.29 -30.04
C GLY A 461 7.81 7.69 -29.80
N LYS A 462 6.97 7.91 -28.77
CA LYS A 462 6.29 9.18 -28.51
C LYS A 462 6.72 9.79 -27.18
N ILE A 463 7.22 11.02 -27.20
CA ILE A 463 7.63 11.75 -25.99
C ILE A 463 6.42 12.07 -25.09
N VAL A 464 5.24 12.29 -25.65
CA VAL A 464 4.04 12.51 -24.84
C VAL A 464 3.75 11.34 -23.89
N ASN A 465 4.03 10.11 -24.31
CA ASN A 465 3.82 8.92 -23.48
C ASN A 465 4.82 8.85 -22.32
N LEU A 466 6.05 9.37 -22.50
CA LEU A 466 7.02 9.52 -21.41
C LEU A 466 6.58 10.53 -20.36
N LEU A 467 5.93 11.62 -20.78
CA LEU A 467 5.53 12.71 -19.89
C LEU A 467 4.12 12.51 -19.30
N ALA A 468 3.28 11.66 -19.90
CA ALA A 468 1.91 11.44 -19.47
C ALA A 468 1.78 11.07 -17.97
N PRO A 469 2.64 10.21 -17.38
CA PRO A 469 2.56 9.88 -15.96
C PRO A 469 2.68 11.08 -15.02
N LEU A 470 3.33 12.17 -15.44
CA LEU A 470 3.49 13.38 -14.62
C LEU A 470 2.17 14.06 -14.30
N ASN A 471 1.12 13.81 -15.07
CA ASN A 471 -0.22 14.33 -14.78
C ASN A 471 -0.88 13.59 -13.59
N TRP A 472 -0.44 12.37 -13.27
CA TRP A 472 -1.06 11.48 -12.28
C TRP A 472 -0.04 10.91 -11.28
N GLY A 473 0.79 11.80 -10.71
CA GLY A 473 1.72 11.42 -9.62
C GLY A 473 3.06 10.83 -10.06
N GLY A 474 3.30 10.70 -11.37
CA GLY A 474 4.61 10.37 -11.94
C GLY A 474 5.02 8.90 -11.83
N LEU A 475 4.09 7.97 -11.54
CA LEU A 475 4.39 6.54 -11.45
C LEU A 475 4.51 5.91 -12.86
N ASP A 476 5.63 5.25 -13.14
CA ASP A 476 5.81 4.41 -14.32
C ASP A 476 6.04 2.95 -13.92
N GLU A 477 5.11 2.07 -14.27
CA GLU A 477 5.18 0.64 -13.93
C GLU A 477 6.33 -0.09 -14.64
N ASN A 478 6.83 0.49 -15.74
CA ASN A 478 7.96 -0.05 -16.51
C ASN A 478 9.31 0.50 -16.06
N ASP A 479 9.37 1.30 -15.00
CA ASP A 479 10.57 2.03 -14.59
C ASP A 479 11.81 1.13 -14.40
N ALA A 480 11.65 -0.06 -13.82
CA ALA A 480 12.76 -0.99 -13.66
C ALA A 480 13.43 -1.40 -15.00
N PHE A 481 12.65 -1.48 -16.08
CA PHE A 481 13.19 -1.74 -17.42
C PHE A 481 13.83 -0.51 -18.03
N ILE A 482 13.31 0.68 -17.72
CA ILE A 482 13.88 1.96 -18.17
C ILE A 482 15.24 2.18 -17.48
N VAL A 483 15.36 1.92 -16.17
CA VAL A 483 16.64 1.96 -15.42
C VAL A 483 17.71 1.13 -16.12
N ARG A 484 17.37 -0.11 -16.50
CA ARG A 484 18.27 -1.00 -17.24
C ARG A 484 18.62 -0.46 -18.64
N SER A 485 17.67 0.14 -19.34
CA SER A 485 17.92 0.77 -20.63
C SER A 485 18.78 2.03 -20.52
N SER A 486 18.68 2.75 -19.40
CA SER A 486 19.53 3.90 -19.04
C SER A 486 20.95 3.50 -18.64
N GLY A 487 21.29 2.21 -18.65
CA GLY A 487 22.63 1.75 -18.28
C GLY A 487 22.90 1.75 -16.78
N LEU A 488 21.84 1.75 -15.97
CA LEU A 488 21.90 1.70 -14.51
C LEU A 488 21.34 0.36 -14.01
N SER A 489 21.73 -0.04 -12.81
CA SER A 489 21.18 -1.20 -12.10
C SER A 489 20.97 -0.89 -10.62
N TYR A 490 20.00 -1.56 -10.03
CA TYR A 490 19.74 -1.54 -8.60
C TYR A 490 20.71 -2.47 -7.87
N GLU A 491 21.54 -1.96 -6.96
CA GLU A 491 22.47 -2.78 -6.19
C GLU A 491 22.30 -2.56 -4.68
N THR A 492 22.65 -3.59 -3.91
CA THR A 492 22.59 -3.59 -2.45
C THR A 492 23.96 -3.88 -1.86
N TYR A 493 24.32 -3.07 -0.88
CA TYR A 493 25.55 -3.18 -0.10
C TYR A 493 25.20 -3.33 1.38
N SER A 494 26.13 -3.80 2.19
CA SER A 494 26.04 -3.74 3.64
C SER A 494 27.31 -3.14 4.22
N ARG A 495 27.16 -2.22 5.16
CA ARG A 495 28.23 -1.65 5.96
C ARG A 495 28.01 -2.04 7.42
N THR A 496 28.98 -2.70 8.04
CA THR A 496 28.94 -3.02 9.47
C THR A 496 30.01 -2.25 10.21
N ILE A 497 29.60 -1.53 11.25
CA ILE A 497 30.48 -0.80 12.15
C ILE A 497 30.52 -1.55 13.47
N GLU A 498 31.72 -1.99 13.87
CA GLU A 498 31.99 -2.68 15.14
C GLU A 498 33.26 -2.10 15.75
N ALA A 499 33.15 -1.51 16.95
CA ALA A 499 34.29 -0.93 17.69
C ALA A 499 35.22 -0.02 16.85
N GLY A 500 34.64 0.75 15.92
CA GLY A 500 35.37 1.66 15.03
C GLY A 500 36.00 1.00 13.79
N THR A 501 35.83 -0.31 13.60
CA THR A 501 36.19 -1.01 12.35
C THR A 501 34.97 -1.09 11.43
N GLU A 502 35.16 -0.73 10.17
CA GLU A 502 34.15 -0.81 9.12
C GLU A 502 34.40 -2.01 8.21
N ARG A 503 33.36 -2.80 7.94
CA ARG A 503 33.39 -3.88 6.94
C ARG A 503 32.30 -3.66 5.91
N CYS A 504 32.65 -3.79 4.64
CA CYS A 504 31.76 -3.56 3.50
C CYS A 504 31.54 -4.85 2.72
N LYS A 505 30.29 -5.14 2.37
CA LYS A 505 29.93 -6.26 1.51
C LYS A 505 28.99 -5.83 0.41
N LYS A 506 29.07 -6.47 -0.74
CA LYS A 506 28.13 -6.33 -1.87
C LYS A 506 27.28 -7.58 -1.98
N LEU A 507 25.99 -7.40 -2.26
CA LEU A 507 25.08 -8.50 -2.54
C LEU A 507 25.30 -9.03 -3.96
N THR A 508 25.76 -10.28 -4.08
CA THR A 508 25.97 -11.02 -5.33
C THR A 508 24.88 -12.08 -5.53
N SER A 509 24.93 -12.88 -6.59
CA SER A 509 24.03 -14.04 -6.76
C SER A 509 24.21 -15.10 -5.66
N LEU A 510 25.36 -15.16 -5.00
CA LEU A 510 25.67 -16.16 -3.96
C LEU A 510 25.37 -15.67 -2.54
N GLY A 511 25.42 -14.36 -2.30
CA GLY A 511 25.20 -13.77 -0.97
C GLY A 511 25.90 -12.44 -0.83
N PHE A 512 26.06 -11.97 0.42
CA PHE A 512 26.91 -10.82 0.70
C PHE A 512 28.38 -11.24 0.71
N GLU A 513 29.17 -10.68 -0.20
CA GLU A 513 30.62 -10.92 -0.34
C GLU A 513 31.39 -9.65 0.02
N GLU A 514 32.56 -9.78 0.65
CA GLU A 514 33.41 -8.63 0.99
C GLU A 514 33.76 -7.81 -0.26
N CYS A 515 33.65 -6.49 -0.16
CA CYS A 515 33.98 -5.57 -1.26
C CYS A 515 34.83 -4.41 -0.75
N ASP A 516 35.48 -3.70 -1.69
CA ASP A 516 36.23 -2.49 -1.33
C ASP A 516 35.26 -1.38 -0.87
N PRO A 517 35.52 -0.67 0.24
CA PRO A 517 34.78 0.55 0.59
C PRO A 517 34.81 1.63 -0.49
N GLU A 518 35.74 1.60 -1.44
CA GLU A 518 35.74 2.49 -2.61
C GLU A 518 34.65 2.11 -3.62
N GLU A 519 34.30 0.82 -3.75
CA GLU A 519 33.14 0.40 -4.56
C GLU A 519 31.83 0.97 -4.00
N TYR A 520 31.83 1.38 -2.73
CA TYR A 520 30.73 2.05 -2.04
C TYR A 520 30.66 3.57 -2.31
N LYS A 521 31.60 4.17 -3.05
CA LYS A 521 31.50 5.59 -3.44
C LYS A 521 30.48 5.84 -4.55
N ASP A 522 30.05 7.09 -4.67
CA ASP A 522 29.04 7.53 -5.65
C ASP A 522 29.56 7.34 -7.08
N THR A 523 28.92 6.46 -7.84
CA THR A 523 29.28 6.15 -9.24
C THR A 523 28.58 7.08 -10.24
N LEU A 524 27.66 7.93 -9.79
CA LEU A 524 26.86 8.76 -10.68
C LEU A 524 27.63 9.92 -11.29
N SER A 525 28.66 10.45 -10.61
CA SER A 525 29.52 11.48 -11.19
C SER A 525 30.25 10.98 -12.45
N GLU A 526 30.75 9.74 -12.41
CA GLU A 526 31.42 9.11 -13.55
C GLU A 526 30.41 8.75 -14.65
N TYR A 527 29.26 8.18 -14.26
CA TYR A 527 28.16 7.91 -15.18
C TYR A 527 27.70 9.17 -15.92
N SER A 528 27.49 10.28 -15.21
CA SER A 528 27.03 11.54 -15.81
C SER A 528 28.05 12.12 -16.78
N SER A 529 29.34 12.01 -16.46
CA SER A 529 30.42 12.48 -17.34
C SER A 529 30.49 11.67 -18.64
N ARG A 530 30.30 10.34 -18.55
CA ARG A 530 30.36 9.45 -19.72
C ARG A 530 29.12 9.54 -20.61
N ASN A 531 27.95 9.79 -20.02
CA ASN A 531 26.65 9.76 -20.71
C ASN A 531 26.04 11.17 -20.88
N ALA A 532 26.89 12.19 -21.05
CA ALA A 532 26.46 13.59 -21.07
C ALA A 532 25.39 13.90 -22.13
N ASP A 533 25.47 13.33 -23.34
CA ASP A 533 24.49 13.57 -24.41
C ASP A 533 23.12 12.97 -24.07
N PHE A 534 23.10 11.78 -23.47
CA PHE A 534 21.86 11.18 -22.96
C PHE A 534 21.21 12.05 -21.87
N LEU A 535 22.01 12.57 -20.94
CA LEU A 535 21.49 13.45 -19.89
C LEU A 535 20.99 14.80 -20.44
N ARG A 536 21.65 15.34 -21.46
CA ARG A 536 21.17 16.55 -22.16
C ARG A 536 19.84 16.30 -22.87
N ASP A 537 19.66 15.12 -23.46
CA ASP A 537 18.36 14.75 -24.05
C ASP A 537 17.26 14.72 -22.98
N ILE A 538 17.51 14.12 -21.82
CA ILE A 538 16.58 14.15 -20.69
C ILE A 538 16.24 15.60 -20.31
N ILE A 539 17.26 16.43 -20.03
CA ILE A 539 17.06 17.82 -19.62
C ILE A 539 16.27 18.59 -20.67
N GLY A 540 16.60 18.45 -21.95
CA GLY A 540 15.93 19.14 -23.05
C GLY A 540 14.46 18.74 -23.19
N ILE A 541 14.12 17.47 -23.00
CA ILE A 541 12.73 17.00 -23.01
C ILE A 541 11.95 17.60 -21.84
N TYR A 542 12.40 17.41 -20.60
CA TYR A 542 11.65 17.85 -19.42
C TYR A 542 11.56 19.38 -19.34
N SER A 543 12.65 20.11 -19.55
CA SER A 543 12.63 21.58 -19.45
C SER A 543 11.78 22.27 -20.53
N LYS A 544 11.63 21.65 -21.71
CA LYS A 544 10.79 22.18 -22.79
C LYS A 544 9.30 21.88 -22.57
N HIS A 545 9.00 20.74 -21.98
CA HIS A 545 7.64 20.18 -21.98
C HIS A 545 6.99 20.11 -20.59
N TRP A 546 7.71 20.42 -19.52
CA TRP A 546 7.20 20.33 -18.16
C TRP A 546 7.71 21.49 -17.29
N ASP A 547 6.79 22.26 -16.71
CA ASP A 547 7.09 23.40 -15.85
C ASP A 547 7.09 23.06 -14.35
N GLY A 548 7.07 21.76 -14.03
CA GLY A 548 6.90 21.25 -12.66
C GLY A 548 5.45 21.08 -12.23
N THR A 549 4.47 21.42 -13.08
CA THR A 549 3.03 21.25 -12.75
C THR A 549 2.21 20.78 -13.94
N ILE A 550 2.46 21.31 -15.14
CA ILE A 550 1.70 21.02 -16.35
C ILE A 550 2.66 20.47 -17.41
N VAL A 551 2.22 19.40 -18.08
CA VAL A 551 2.86 18.91 -19.29
C VAL A 551 2.31 19.67 -20.50
N THR A 552 3.19 20.34 -21.23
CA THR A 552 2.86 21.02 -22.49
C THR A 552 3.53 20.29 -23.65
N TYR A 553 2.73 19.64 -24.49
CA TYR A 553 3.23 18.89 -25.64
C TYR A 553 2.43 19.21 -26.90
N ASP A 554 3.13 19.58 -27.98
CA ASP A 554 2.56 19.70 -29.33
C ASP A 554 2.76 18.36 -30.05
N GLN A 555 1.67 17.77 -30.57
CA GLN A 555 1.71 16.49 -31.29
C GLN A 555 2.58 16.52 -32.56
N ASN A 556 2.92 17.71 -33.06
CA ASN A 556 3.81 17.89 -34.21
C ASN A 556 5.27 18.18 -33.82
N ASP A 557 5.62 18.14 -32.53
CA ASP A 557 6.97 18.47 -32.07
C ASP A 557 7.94 17.30 -32.32
N GLU A 558 8.82 17.46 -33.31
CA GLU A 558 9.94 16.55 -33.55
C GLU A 558 11.11 16.89 -32.63
N TYR A 559 11.41 16.01 -31.67
CA TYR A 559 12.59 16.14 -30.83
C TYR A 559 13.81 15.50 -31.50
N HIS A 560 14.90 16.26 -31.63
CA HIS A 560 16.16 15.76 -32.15
C HIS A 560 17.05 15.25 -31.01
N PHE A 561 17.18 13.93 -30.90
CA PHE A 561 18.04 13.28 -29.90
C PHE A 561 19.54 13.46 -30.22
N LEU A 562 20.32 13.77 -29.19
CA LEU A 562 21.78 13.85 -29.23
C LEU A 562 22.44 12.47 -29.03
N SER A 563 21.75 11.54 -28.34
CA SER A 563 22.25 10.22 -27.91
C SER A 563 21.79 8.99 -28.70
#